data_AF-A0A563DAM9-F1
#
_entry.id   AF-A0A563DAM9-F1
#
_cell.length_a   1.000
_cell.length_b   1.000
_cell.length_c   1.000
_cell.angle_alpha   90.00
_cell.angle_beta   90.00
_cell.angle_gamma   90.00
#
_symmetry.space_group_name_H-M   'P 1'
#
loop_
_entity.id
_entity.type
_entity.pdbx_description
1 polymer ?
#
loop_
_entity_poly.entity_id
_entity_poly.type
_entity_poly.pdbx_seq_one_letter_code
_entity_poly.pdbx_strand_id
1 'polypeptide(L)'
;MNKFKKPKLYCFSPPVMLATLAIEVVLAIYTFWRYKLNAVTRIAMALLICLALFQWAEYNVCEGTIFLDSLGWAKLGYVAITMLPPLGIHLIYQLSDDKRRWIPVLGYILAALFVGYFLLEADGVKAGACLGNYVIFENRDEFYPIYAGYYYGLLITAIVYAYTQSKAAAKNIRQSLYSLMIGYVLFMVPTTFVNIVDPSTISGIPSIMCGFAVLLAGVLVGKVLPDYFNK
;
A
#
# COMPACT_ATOMS: atom_id res chain seq x y z
N MET A 1 6.08 -34.05 22.95
CA MET A 1 6.59 -32.77 22.40
C MET A 1 5.41 -31.86 22.15
N ASN A 2 5.23 -30.86 23.01
CA ASN A 2 4.03 -30.03 23.06
C ASN A 2 3.93 -29.11 21.85
N LYS A 3 2.74 -29.13 21.24
CA LYS A 3 2.26 -28.24 20.18
C LYS A 3 2.59 -26.78 20.52
N PHE A 4 3.52 -26.17 19.79
CA PHE A 4 3.54 -24.71 19.70
C PHE A 4 2.22 -24.29 19.06
N LYS A 5 1.28 -23.79 19.88
CA LYS A 5 0.08 -23.14 19.39
C LYS A 5 0.55 -21.99 18.50
N LYS A 6 0.23 -22.04 17.20
CA LYS A 6 0.44 -20.90 16.30
C LYS A 6 -0.21 -19.68 16.93
N PRO A 7 0.51 -18.55 17.10
CA PRO A 7 -0.08 -17.35 17.66
C PRO A 7 -1.22 -16.89 16.75
N LYS A 8 -2.46 -16.94 17.25
CA LYS A 8 -3.61 -16.34 16.57
C LYS A 8 -3.58 -14.83 16.81
N LEU A 9 -2.83 -14.12 15.96
CA LEU A 9 -2.85 -12.67 15.95
C LEU A 9 -4.03 -12.22 15.07
N TYR A 10 -5.14 -11.84 15.70
CA TYR A 10 -6.33 -11.26 15.04
C TYR A 10 -6.07 -9.86 14.44
N CYS A 11 -4.81 -9.50 14.23
CA CYS A 11 -4.35 -8.18 13.81
C CYS A 11 -4.87 -7.76 12.43
N PHE A 12 -5.28 -8.71 11.58
CA PHE A 12 -5.89 -8.43 10.27
C PHE A 12 -7.20 -9.22 10.12
N SER A 13 -8.06 -9.13 11.16
CA SER A 13 -9.41 -9.67 11.13
C SER A 13 -10.38 -8.71 10.41
N PRO A 14 -11.55 -9.18 9.93
CA PRO A 14 -12.53 -8.33 9.24
C PRO A 14 -12.95 -7.06 10.01
N PRO A 15 -13.09 -7.08 11.35
CA PRO A 15 -13.34 -5.85 12.12
C PRO A 15 -12.19 -4.83 12.02
N VAL A 16 -10.94 -5.30 11.98
CA VAL A 16 -9.78 -4.42 11.81
C VAL A 16 -9.75 -3.84 10.40
N MET A 17 -10.04 -4.64 9.37
CA MET A 17 -10.14 -4.18 7.97
C MET A 17 -11.20 -3.10 7.80
N LEU A 18 -12.35 -3.22 8.47
CA LEU A 18 -13.38 -2.17 8.47
C LEU A 18 -12.91 -0.91 9.19
N ALA A 19 -12.18 -1.06 10.30
CA ALA A 19 -11.66 0.08 11.04
C ALA A 19 -10.61 0.86 10.24
N THR A 20 -9.65 0.16 9.61
CA THR A 20 -8.64 0.77 8.73
C THR A 20 -9.29 1.41 7.50
N LEU A 21 -10.24 0.73 6.86
CA LEU A 21 -11.05 1.30 5.77
C LEU A 21 -11.70 2.62 6.18
N ALA A 22 -12.38 2.64 7.34
CA ALA A 22 -13.05 3.85 7.84
C ALA A 22 -12.05 4.98 8.09
N ILE A 23 -10.90 4.69 8.70
CA ILE A 23 -9.83 5.67 8.93
C ILE A 23 -9.33 6.23 7.60
N GLU A 24 -9.03 5.39 6.62
CA GLU A 24 -8.48 5.81 5.33
C GLU A 24 -9.46 6.65 4.52
N VAL A 25 -10.76 6.28 4.53
CA VAL A 25 -11.83 7.07 3.91
C VAL A 25 -11.99 8.43 4.61
N VAL A 26 -12.01 8.46 5.93
CA VAL A 26 -12.10 9.72 6.70
C VAL A 26 -10.90 10.62 6.40
N LEU A 27 -9.69 10.06 6.36
CA LEU A 27 -8.47 10.79 6.02
C LEU A 27 -8.48 11.29 4.57
N ALA A 28 -9.04 10.53 3.62
CA ALA A 28 -9.21 10.97 2.23
C ALA A 28 -10.19 12.15 2.12
N ILE A 29 -11.35 12.06 2.79
CA ILE A 29 -12.35 13.12 2.83
C ILE A 29 -11.79 14.37 3.53
N TYR A 30 -11.10 14.19 4.66
CA TYR A 30 -10.44 15.27 5.37
C TYR A 30 -9.41 15.97 4.47
N THR A 31 -8.59 15.20 3.76
CA THR A 31 -7.58 15.74 2.84
C THR A 31 -8.22 16.58 1.72
N PHE A 32 -9.30 16.07 1.13
CA PHE A 32 -10.08 16.78 0.11
C PHE A 32 -10.67 18.09 0.63
N TRP A 33 -11.23 18.07 1.85
CA TRP A 33 -11.86 19.24 2.45
C TRP A 33 -10.86 20.29 2.93
N ARG A 34 -9.75 19.85 3.53
CA ARG A 34 -8.79 20.72 4.22
C ARG A 34 -7.77 21.39 3.28
N TYR A 35 -7.39 20.75 2.18
CA TYR A 35 -6.31 21.20 1.31
C TYR A 35 -6.81 21.55 -0.10
N LYS A 36 -6.16 22.53 -0.75
CA LYS A 36 -6.44 22.84 -2.16
C LYS A 36 -6.01 21.66 -3.04
N LEU A 37 -6.91 21.24 -3.94
CA LEU A 37 -6.64 20.22 -4.93
C LEU A 37 -5.56 20.67 -5.93
N ASN A 38 -4.33 20.24 -5.66
CA ASN A 38 -3.19 20.33 -6.56
C ASN A 38 -2.67 18.93 -6.91
N ALA A 39 -1.56 18.86 -7.65
CA ALA A 39 -0.99 17.56 -8.04
C ALA A 39 -0.59 16.69 -6.83
N VAL A 40 0.01 17.28 -5.79
CA VAL A 40 0.44 16.59 -4.57
C VAL A 40 -0.75 16.02 -3.81
N THR A 41 -1.76 16.84 -3.52
CA THR A 41 -2.95 16.39 -2.77
C THR A 41 -3.76 15.38 -3.55
N ARG A 42 -3.84 15.50 -4.88
CA ARG A 42 -4.54 14.52 -5.73
C ARG A 42 -3.87 13.14 -5.68
N ILE A 43 -2.54 13.09 -5.68
CA ILE A 43 -1.79 11.83 -5.54
C ILE A 43 -1.92 11.28 -4.12
N ALA A 44 -1.84 12.13 -3.09
CA ALA A 44 -2.05 11.72 -1.71
C ALA A 44 -3.46 11.14 -1.49
N MET A 45 -4.49 11.77 -2.07
CA MET A 45 -5.84 11.22 -2.08
C MET A 45 -5.92 9.90 -2.83
N ALA A 46 -5.27 9.78 -3.99
CA ALA A 46 -5.24 8.52 -4.74
C ALA A 46 -4.59 7.39 -3.92
N LEU A 47 -3.51 7.67 -3.17
CA LEU A 47 -2.91 6.72 -2.23
C LEU A 47 -3.92 6.28 -1.16
N LEU A 48 -4.59 7.22 -0.49
CA LEU A 48 -5.60 6.92 0.54
C LEU A 48 -6.78 6.10 -0.02
N ILE A 49 -7.22 6.42 -1.24
CA ILE A 49 -8.29 5.68 -1.92
C ILE A 49 -7.83 4.26 -2.29
N CYS A 50 -6.61 4.08 -2.78
CA CYS A 50 -6.07 2.75 -3.07
C CYS A 50 -5.92 1.91 -1.79
N LEU A 51 -5.49 2.51 -0.68
CA LEU A 51 -5.44 1.83 0.62
C LEU A 51 -6.85 1.39 1.06
N ALA A 52 -7.82 2.32 1.04
CA ALA A 52 -9.20 2.03 1.39
C ALA A 52 -9.81 0.95 0.47
N LEU A 53 -9.58 1.04 -0.84
CA LEU A 53 -10.09 0.07 -1.81
C LEU A 53 -9.53 -1.33 -1.55
N PHE A 54 -8.25 -1.43 -1.15
CA PHE A 54 -7.65 -2.70 -0.78
C PHE A 54 -8.29 -3.26 0.49
N GLN A 55 -8.46 -2.46 1.55
CA GLN A 55 -9.13 -2.89 2.78
C GLN A 55 -10.57 -3.35 2.53
N TRP A 56 -11.28 -2.65 1.64
CA TRP A 56 -12.63 -3.04 1.26
C TRP A 56 -12.65 -4.35 0.46
N ALA A 57 -11.70 -4.55 -0.44
CA ALA A 57 -11.55 -5.80 -1.18
C ALA A 57 -11.29 -6.99 -0.24
N GLU A 58 -10.39 -6.83 0.72
CA GLU A 58 -10.10 -7.87 1.73
C GLU A 58 -11.34 -8.25 2.55
N TYR A 59 -12.09 -7.25 3.01
CA TYR A 59 -13.31 -7.48 3.77
C TYR A 59 -14.33 -8.31 2.97
N ASN A 60 -14.56 -7.97 1.70
CA ASN A 60 -15.53 -8.70 0.86
C ASN A 60 -15.05 -10.11 0.49
N VAL A 61 -13.74 -10.34 0.39
CA VAL A 61 -13.17 -11.69 0.23
C VAL A 61 -13.46 -12.56 1.47
N CYS A 62 -13.46 -11.96 2.67
CA CYS A 62 -13.67 -12.66 3.94
C CYS A 62 -15.14 -12.84 4.35
N GLU A 63 -15.93 -11.77 4.35
CA GLU A 63 -17.28 -11.74 4.98
C GLU A 63 -18.42 -11.78 3.97
N GLY A 64 -18.13 -11.74 2.68
CA GLY A 64 -19.13 -11.96 1.64
C GLY A 64 -19.03 -11.01 0.45
N THR A 65 -19.45 -11.54 -0.67
CA THR A 65 -19.37 -10.96 -2.01
C THR A 65 -20.52 -9.98 -2.24
N ILE A 66 -20.38 -8.74 -1.81
CA ILE A 66 -21.27 -7.66 -2.25
C ILE A 66 -20.80 -7.24 -3.65
N PHE A 67 -21.70 -7.24 -4.65
CA PHE A 67 -21.47 -6.83 -6.05
C PHE A 67 -20.52 -7.69 -6.92
N LEU A 68 -19.37 -8.14 -6.40
CA LEU A 68 -18.40 -8.98 -7.10
C LEU A 68 -18.21 -10.29 -6.37
N ASP A 69 -17.89 -11.37 -7.10
CA ASP A 69 -17.46 -12.62 -6.51
C ASP A 69 -16.09 -12.48 -5.80
N SER A 70 -15.70 -13.50 -5.02
CA SER A 70 -14.45 -13.44 -4.23
C SER A 70 -13.23 -13.22 -5.13
N LEU A 71 -13.24 -13.80 -6.34
CA LEU A 71 -12.20 -13.60 -7.34
C LEU A 71 -12.15 -12.15 -7.86
N GLY A 72 -13.30 -11.55 -8.17
CA GLY A 72 -13.39 -10.15 -8.60
C GLY A 72 -12.85 -9.17 -7.55
N TRP A 73 -13.21 -9.38 -6.27
CA TRP A 73 -12.64 -8.60 -5.17
C TRP A 73 -11.14 -8.84 -5.01
N ALA A 74 -10.68 -10.09 -5.14
CA ALA A 74 -9.26 -10.41 -5.08
C ALA A 74 -8.45 -9.69 -6.18
N LYS A 75 -8.96 -9.67 -7.42
CA LYS A 75 -8.37 -8.92 -8.53
C LYS A 75 -8.36 -7.42 -8.26
N LEU A 76 -9.46 -6.85 -7.77
CA LEU A 76 -9.54 -5.42 -7.47
C LEU A 76 -8.56 -5.00 -6.36
N GLY A 77 -8.42 -5.84 -5.33
CA GLY A 77 -7.39 -5.69 -4.30
C GLY A 77 -6.00 -5.64 -4.92
N TYR A 78 -5.62 -6.61 -5.74
CA TYR A 78 -4.33 -6.61 -6.43
C TYR A 78 -4.09 -5.36 -7.28
N VAL A 79 -5.10 -4.86 -7.99
CA VAL A 79 -5.00 -3.60 -8.73
C VAL A 79 -4.70 -2.44 -7.78
N ALA A 80 -5.45 -2.33 -6.69
CA ALA A 80 -5.27 -1.26 -5.71
C ALA A 80 -3.87 -1.26 -5.08
N ILE A 81 -3.40 -2.41 -4.60
CA ILE A 81 -2.08 -2.51 -3.97
C ILE A 81 -0.95 -2.30 -4.99
N THR A 82 -1.08 -2.80 -6.21
CA THR A 82 -0.07 -2.63 -7.27
C THR A 82 0.13 -1.16 -7.64
N MET A 83 -0.91 -0.32 -7.51
CA MET A 83 -0.81 1.11 -7.79
C MET A 83 -0.13 1.92 -6.69
N LEU A 84 0.00 1.40 -5.45
CA LEU A 84 0.53 2.14 -4.31
C LEU A 84 2.01 2.56 -4.49
N PRO A 85 2.97 1.67 -4.81
CA PRO A 85 4.37 2.09 -4.96
C PRO A 85 4.59 3.14 -6.08
N PRO A 86 4.02 2.99 -7.29
CA PRO A 86 4.10 4.02 -8.35
C PRO A 86 3.52 5.37 -7.91
N LEU A 87 2.36 5.37 -7.24
CA LEU A 87 1.75 6.59 -6.71
C LEU A 87 2.67 7.25 -5.66
N GLY A 88 3.30 6.45 -4.82
CA GLY A 88 4.28 6.91 -3.83
C GLY A 88 5.51 7.57 -4.47
N ILE A 89 6.05 6.98 -5.54
CA ILE A 89 7.15 7.56 -6.33
C ILE A 89 6.69 8.86 -7.01
N HIS A 90 5.48 8.86 -7.57
CA HIS A 90 4.92 10.05 -8.20
C HIS A 90 4.70 11.18 -7.18
N LEU A 91 4.33 10.86 -5.94
CA LEU A 91 4.23 11.85 -4.87
C LEU A 91 5.59 12.50 -4.58
N ILE A 92 6.66 11.71 -4.49
CA ILE A 92 8.03 12.23 -4.29
C ILE A 92 8.45 13.13 -5.46
N TYR A 93 8.15 12.71 -6.70
CA TYR A 93 8.40 13.50 -7.89
C TYR A 93 7.73 14.89 -7.80
N GLN A 94 6.44 14.94 -7.41
CA GLN A 94 5.71 16.21 -7.28
C GLN A 94 6.16 17.05 -6.08
N LEU A 95 6.49 16.41 -4.95
CA LEU A 95 6.98 17.11 -3.75
C LEU A 95 8.33 17.78 -4.01
N SER A 96 9.20 17.11 -4.76
CA SER A 96 10.57 17.58 -5.03
C SER A 96 10.70 18.45 -6.27
N ASP A 97 9.62 18.68 -7.02
CA ASP A 97 9.60 19.39 -8.30
C ASP A 97 10.69 18.88 -9.28
N ASP A 98 10.89 17.56 -9.29
CA ASP A 98 11.88 16.93 -10.15
C ASP A 98 11.47 17.06 -11.62
N LYS A 99 12.44 17.24 -12.51
CA LYS A 99 12.20 17.35 -13.96
C LYS A 99 12.19 15.99 -14.66
N ARG A 100 12.67 14.93 -13.99
CA ARG A 100 12.80 13.57 -14.55
C ARG A 100 11.46 12.82 -14.55
N ARG A 101 10.56 13.24 -15.44
CA ARG A 101 9.24 12.62 -15.64
C ARG A 101 9.27 11.12 -15.94
N TRP A 102 10.39 10.62 -16.45
CA TRP A 102 10.54 9.20 -16.77
C TRP A 102 10.47 8.29 -15.53
N ILE A 103 10.84 8.80 -14.34
CA ILE A 103 10.87 7.99 -13.09
C ILE A 103 9.45 7.50 -12.72
N PRO A 104 8.44 8.37 -12.51
CA PRO A 104 7.08 7.91 -12.23
C PRO A 104 6.46 7.16 -13.41
N VAL A 105 6.80 7.52 -14.66
CA VAL A 105 6.29 6.83 -15.85
C VAL A 105 6.73 5.37 -15.88
N LEU A 106 8.00 5.06 -15.59
CA LEU A 106 8.46 3.67 -15.49
C LEU A 106 7.72 2.91 -14.39
N GLY A 107 7.48 3.53 -13.23
CA GLY A 107 6.68 2.95 -12.15
C GLY A 107 5.27 2.56 -12.61
N TYR A 108 4.59 3.45 -13.34
CA TYR A 108 3.25 3.18 -13.88
C TYR A 108 3.25 2.16 -15.02
N ILE A 109 4.27 2.13 -15.88
CA ILE A 109 4.40 1.10 -16.91
C ILE A 109 4.53 -0.28 -16.27
N LEU A 110 5.41 -0.42 -15.26
CA LEU A 110 5.55 -1.67 -14.52
C LEU A 110 4.23 -2.05 -13.84
N ALA A 111 3.55 -1.09 -13.21
CA ALA A 111 2.25 -1.32 -12.59
C ALA A 111 1.21 -1.81 -13.61
N ALA A 112 1.16 -1.21 -14.80
CA ALA A 112 0.23 -1.59 -15.86
C ALA A 112 0.49 -3.03 -16.34
N LEU A 113 1.74 -3.48 -16.41
CA LEU A 113 2.08 -4.87 -16.75
C LEU A 113 1.55 -5.85 -15.69
N PHE A 114 1.77 -5.57 -14.39
CA PHE A 114 1.27 -6.41 -13.31
C PHE A 114 -0.26 -6.38 -13.20
N VAL A 115 -0.88 -5.20 -13.31
CA VAL A 115 -2.35 -5.06 -13.37
C VAL A 115 -2.93 -5.84 -14.55
N GLY A 116 -2.31 -5.73 -15.73
CA GLY A 116 -2.72 -6.49 -16.91
C GLY A 116 -2.65 -8.00 -16.67
N TYR A 117 -1.56 -8.47 -16.05
CA TYR A 117 -1.42 -9.88 -15.64
C TYR A 117 -2.53 -10.32 -14.69
N PHE A 118 -2.80 -9.58 -13.61
CA PHE A 118 -3.82 -9.95 -12.61
C PHE A 118 -5.25 -9.92 -13.16
N LEU A 119 -5.54 -9.01 -14.11
CA LEU A 119 -6.87 -8.89 -14.70
C LEU A 119 -7.14 -9.93 -15.78
N LEU A 120 -6.17 -10.13 -16.70
CA LEU A 120 -6.36 -10.89 -17.94
C LEU A 120 -6.02 -12.37 -17.82
N GLU A 121 -5.05 -12.73 -16.98
CA GLU A 121 -4.65 -14.13 -16.80
C GLU A 121 -5.69 -14.85 -15.93
N ALA A 122 -6.24 -15.97 -16.44
CA ALA A 122 -7.27 -16.75 -15.73
C ALA A 122 -6.75 -17.28 -14.37
N ASP A 123 -5.46 -17.63 -14.32
CA ASP A 123 -4.76 -18.08 -13.11
C ASP A 123 -3.94 -16.97 -12.43
N GLY A 124 -4.06 -15.71 -12.87
CA GLY A 124 -3.28 -14.59 -12.32
C GLY A 124 -3.66 -14.25 -10.89
N VAL A 125 -4.88 -14.63 -10.48
CA VAL A 125 -5.37 -14.58 -9.10
C VAL A 125 -6.22 -15.81 -8.88
N LYS A 126 -5.93 -16.60 -7.85
CA LYS A 126 -6.80 -17.67 -7.34
C LYS A 126 -7.65 -17.10 -6.21
N ALA A 127 -8.85 -17.66 -6.03
CA ALA A 127 -9.81 -17.18 -5.03
C ALA A 127 -9.14 -17.00 -3.66
N GLY A 128 -9.41 -15.86 -3.00
CA GLY A 128 -8.75 -15.54 -1.75
C GLY A 128 -9.22 -16.45 -0.60
N ALA A 129 -8.27 -16.98 0.16
CA ALA A 129 -8.56 -17.75 1.37
C ALA A 129 -8.50 -16.81 2.58
N CYS A 130 -9.64 -16.62 3.25
CA CYS A 130 -9.67 -15.91 4.52
C CYS A 130 -9.27 -16.86 5.66
N LEU A 131 -8.08 -16.69 6.22
CA LEU A 131 -7.59 -17.53 7.33
C LEU A 131 -8.03 -17.02 8.71
N GLY A 132 -8.93 -16.04 8.77
CA GLY A 132 -9.40 -15.39 9.99
C GLY A 132 -8.41 -14.41 10.64
N ASN A 133 -7.13 -14.43 10.24
CA ASN A 133 -6.08 -13.53 10.73
C ASN A 133 -5.47 -12.61 9.66
N TYR A 134 -5.60 -12.97 8.38
CA TYR A 134 -5.19 -12.22 7.20
C TYR A 134 -5.79 -12.89 5.95
N VAL A 135 -5.90 -12.15 4.84
CA VAL A 135 -6.34 -12.70 3.55
C VAL A 135 -5.11 -13.19 2.79
N ILE A 136 -5.15 -14.43 2.33
CA ILE A 136 -4.22 -14.90 1.31
C ILE A 136 -4.86 -14.62 -0.04
N PHE A 137 -4.25 -13.71 -0.78
CA PHE A 137 -4.50 -13.60 -2.20
C PHE A 137 -3.59 -14.62 -2.89
N GLU A 138 -4.17 -15.73 -3.34
CA GLU A 138 -3.40 -16.78 -3.99
C GLU A 138 -3.07 -16.35 -5.44
N ASN A 139 -1.85 -16.64 -5.87
CA ASN A 139 -1.39 -16.52 -7.26
C ASN A 139 -0.55 -17.78 -7.57
N ARG A 140 -0.09 -18.00 -8.80
CA ARG A 140 0.91 -19.03 -9.10
C ARG A 140 2.14 -18.81 -8.22
N ASP A 141 2.55 -19.85 -7.51
CA ASP A 141 3.66 -19.80 -6.55
C ASP A 141 4.96 -19.25 -7.17
N GLU A 142 5.19 -19.53 -8.45
CA GLU A 142 6.34 -19.05 -9.23
C GLU A 142 6.36 -17.54 -9.44
N PHE A 143 5.19 -16.88 -9.42
CA PHE A 143 5.07 -15.45 -9.68
C PHE A 143 5.19 -14.61 -8.40
N TYR A 144 5.04 -15.24 -7.24
CA TYR A 144 5.19 -14.60 -5.94
C TYR A 144 6.52 -13.84 -5.75
N PRO A 145 7.71 -14.44 -6.00
CA PRO A 145 8.98 -13.72 -5.84
C PRO A 145 9.14 -12.56 -6.83
N ILE A 146 8.57 -12.67 -8.03
CA ILE A 146 8.62 -11.62 -9.06
C ILE A 146 7.79 -10.41 -8.60
N TYR A 147 6.56 -10.66 -8.12
CA TYR A 147 5.70 -9.60 -7.61
C TYR A 147 6.26 -8.97 -6.32
N ALA A 148 6.82 -9.78 -5.42
CA ALA A 148 7.51 -9.27 -4.24
C ALA A 148 8.71 -8.39 -4.63
N GLY A 149 9.49 -8.80 -5.63
CA GLY A 149 10.59 -8.01 -6.20
C GLY A 149 10.12 -6.67 -6.77
N TYR A 150 9.00 -6.65 -7.49
CA TYR A 150 8.36 -5.41 -7.94
C TYR A 150 7.96 -4.52 -6.76
N TYR A 151 7.21 -5.07 -5.80
CA TYR A 151 6.60 -4.28 -4.73
C TYR A 151 7.67 -3.71 -3.78
N TYR A 152 8.51 -4.57 -3.20
CA TYR A 152 9.59 -4.15 -2.31
C TYR A 152 10.67 -3.37 -3.06
N GLY A 153 10.99 -3.73 -4.31
CA GLY A 153 11.96 -3.01 -5.13
C GLY A 153 11.54 -1.57 -5.39
N LEU A 154 10.26 -1.34 -5.72
CA LEU A 154 9.74 0.02 -5.90
C LEU A 154 9.68 0.79 -4.58
N LEU A 155 9.32 0.17 -3.46
CA LEU A 155 9.32 0.83 -2.16
C LEU A 155 10.73 1.25 -1.72
N ILE A 156 11.73 0.37 -1.87
CA ILE A 156 13.14 0.71 -1.60
C ILE A 156 13.60 1.83 -2.53
N THR A 157 13.27 1.73 -3.83
CA THR A 157 13.56 2.78 -4.80
C THR A 157 12.93 4.11 -4.39
N ALA A 158 11.68 4.10 -3.90
CA ALA A 158 11.00 5.29 -3.41
C ALA A 158 11.70 5.89 -2.19
N ILE A 159 12.16 5.08 -1.23
CA ILE A 159 12.92 5.55 -0.07
C ILE A 159 14.24 6.19 -0.52
N VAL A 160 15.01 5.51 -1.38
CA VAL A 160 16.28 6.03 -1.91
C VAL A 160 16.05 7.32 -2.69
N TYR A 161 15.00 7.36 -3.53
CA TYR A 161 14.64 8.54 -4.30
C TYR A 161 14.21 9.72 -3.42
N ALA A 162 13.39 9.49 -2.40
CA ALA A 162 13.03 10.51 -1.42
C ALA A 162 14.27 11.05 -0.69
N TYR A 163 15.19 10.16 -0.29
CA TYR A 163 16.43 10.55 0.36
C TYR A 163 17.33 11.41 -0.55
N THR A 164 17.53 11.02 -1.81
CA THR A 164 18.36 11.80 -2.73
C THR A 164 17.77 13.18 -3.00
N GLN A 165 16.46 13.26 -3.22
CA GLN A 165 15.77 14.54 -3.42
C GLN A 165 15.77 15.42 -2.17
N SER A 166 15.76 14.83 -0.97
CA SER A 166 15.75 15.56 0.31
C SER A 166 17.02 16.39 0.56
N LYS A 167 18.16 16.01 -0.05
CA LYS A 167 19.45 16.68 0.19
C LYS A 167 19.51 18.11 -0.33
N ALA A 168 18.84 18.38 -1.44
CA ALA A 168 18.80 19.69 -2.09
C ALA A 168 17.47 20.44 -1.86
N ALA A 169 16.53 19.83 -1.14
CA ALA A 169 15.20 20.38 -0.94
C ALA A 169 15.16 21.48 0.12
N ALA A 170 14.23 22.43 -0.05
CA ALA A 170 13.88 23.40 0.99
C ALA A 170 13.40 22.69 2.27
N LYS A 171 13.48 23.37 3.42
CA LYS A 171 13.22 22.77 4.74
C LYS A 171 11.89 22.02 4.83
N ASN A 172 10.82 22.64 4.35
CA ASN A 172 9.44 22.13 4.40
C ASN A 172 9.27 20.88 3.49
N ILE A 173 9.83 20.91 2.27
CA ILE A 173 9.84 19.77 1.35
C ILE A 173 10.69 18.63 1.90
N ARG A 174 11.88 18.93 2.44
CA ARG A 174 12.76 17.95 3.07
C ARG A 174 12.07 17.24 4.23
N GLN A 175 11.35 17.98 5.08
CA GLN A 175 10.55 17.40 6.17
C GLN A 175 9.43 16.50 5.62
N SER A 176 8.73 16.94 4.58
CA SER A 176 7.70 16.13 3.91
C SER A 176 8.27 14.81 3.38
N LEU A 177 9.44 14.84 2.75
CA LEU A 177 10.12 13.64 2.21
C LEU A 177 10.61 12.71 3.33
N TYR A 178 11.15 13.23 4.43
CA TYR A 178 11.51 12.44 5.61
C TYR A 178 10.30 11.80 6.27
N SER A 179 9.22 12.55 6.44
CA SER A 179 7.95 12.03 6.93
C SER A 179 7.45 10.89 6.03
N LEU A 180 7.50 11.05 4.70
CA LEU A 180 7.09 10.00 3.77
C LEU A 180 7.97 8.74 3.87
N MET A 181 9.30 8.90 3.98
CA MET A 181 10.22 7.78 4.22
C MET A 181 9.90 7.04 5.53
N ILE A 182 9.64 7.79 6.61
CA ILE A 182 9.23 7.21 7.89
C ILE A 182 7.93 6.42 7.72
N GLY A 183 6.96 6.96 6.98
CA GLY A 183 5.73 6.26 6.62
C GLY A 183 5.99 4.91 5.93
N TYR A 184 6.90 4.86 4.95
CA TYR A 184 7.29 3.60 4.29
C TYR A 184 7.91 2.60 5.26
N VAL A 185 8.84 3.05 6.09
CA VAL A 185 9.50 2.20 7.09
C VAL A 185 8.49 1.64 8.10
N LEU A 186 7.52 2.44 8.52
CA LEU A 186 6.54 2.09 9.55
C LEU A 186 5.57 0.97 9.16
N PHE A 187 5.34 0.68 7.88
CA PHE A 187 4.61 -0.53 7.50
C PHE A 187 5.52 -1.64 6.97
N MET A 188 6.65 -1.31 6.35
CA MET A 188 7.58 -2.33 5.85
C MET A 188 8.22 -3.12 7.01
N VAL A 189 8.77 -2.43 8.01
CA VAL A 189 9.52 -3.08 9.10
C VAL A 189 8.63 -4.01 9.94
N PRO A 190 7.44 -3.60 10.42
CA PRO A 190 6.57 -4.50 11.15
C PRO A 190 6.13 -5.72 10.33
N THR A 191 5.86 -5.54 9.03
CA THR A 191 5.52 -6.67 8.14
C THR A 191 6.68 -7.64 8.01
N THR A 192 7.89 -7.14 7.73
CA THR A 192 9.08 -7.99 7.64
C THR A 192 9.36 -8.70 8.96
N PHE A 193 9.16 -8.03 10.10
CA PHE A 193 9.31 -8.64 11.42
C PHE A 193 8.31 -9.79 11.62
N VAL A 194 7.02 -9.59 11.30
CA VAL A 194 6.00 -10.65 11.37
C VAL A 194 6.39 -11.85 10.49
N ASN A 195 6.88 -11.61 9.27
CA ASN A 195 7.32 -12.68 8.36
C ASN A 195 8.53 -13.47 8.86
N ILE A 196 9.47 -12.82 9.55
CA ILE A 196 10.64 -13.48 10.14
C ILE A 196 10.22 -14.36 11.32
N VAL A 197 9.27 -13.90 12.13
CA VAL A 197 8.76 -14.63 13.30
C VAL A 197 7.89 -15.82 12.88
N ASP A 198 7.05 -15.66 11.86
CA ASP A 198 6.22 -16.73 11.30
C ASP A 198 6.27 -16.72 9.76
N PRO A 199 7.15 -17.53 9.14
CA PRO A 199 7.27 -17.62 7.68
C PRO A 199 5.99 -18.07 6.96
N SER A 200 5.00 -18.64 7.66
CA SER A 200 3.71 -18.97 7.05
C SER A 200 2.85 -17.75 6.74
N THR A 201 3.26 -16.57 7.21
CA THR A 201 2.64 -15.28 6.90
C THR A 201 3.10 -14.67 5.59
N ILE A 202 4.11 -15.26 4.92
CA ILE A 202 4.61 -14.78 3.64
C ILE A 202 3.49 -14.73 2.59
N SER A 203 2.62 -15.73 2.53
CA SER A 203 1.47 -15.72 1.61
C SER A 203 0.42 -14.63 1.90
N GLY A 204 0.48 -14.02 3.09
CA GLY A 204 -0.39 -12.92 3.53
C GLY A 204 0.28 -11.54 3.55
N ILE A 205 1.48 -11.39 2.98
CA ILE A 205 2.23 -10.11 3.00
C ILE A 205 1.37 -8.91 2.55
N PRO A 206 0.65 -8.97 1.42
CA PRO A 206 -0.20 -7.85 0.98
C PRO A 206 -1.16 -7.37 2.07
N SER A 207 -1.83 -8.32 2.75
CA SER A 207 -2.78 -8.08 3.82
C SER A 207 -2.13 -7.45 5.05
N ILE A 208 -1.01 -8.05 5.49
CA ILE A 208 -0.25 -7.60 6.67
C ILE A 208 0.33 -6.20 6.45
N MET A 209 0.89 -5.96 5.27
CA MET A 209 1.44 -4.64 4.92
C MET A 209 0.36 -3.57 4.94
N CYS A 210 -0.83 -3.86 4.41
CA CYS A 210 -1.88 -2.86 4.35
C CYS A 210 -2.50 -2.55 5.72
N GLY A 211 -2.63 -3.52 6.63
CA GLY A 211 -3.08 -3.19 7.99
C GLY A 211 -2.10 -2.29 8.76
N PHE A 212 -0.79 -2.35 8.47
CA PHE A 212 0.17 -1.36 8.96
C PHE A 212 0.19 -0.07 8.12
N ALA A 213 -0.29 -0.09 6.88
CA ALA A 213 -0.32 1.07 5.99
C ALA A 213 -1.29 2.17 6.45
N VAL A 214 -2.19 1.89 7.39
CA VAL A 214 -2.92 2.95 8.12
C VAL A 214 -1.97 3.94 8.82
N LEU A 215 -0.76 3.49 9.22
CA LEU A 215 0.29 4.37 9.75
C LEU A 215 0.84 5.29 8.66
N LEU A 216 1.04 4.78 7.44
CA LEU A 216 1.39 5.61 6.29
C LEU A 216 0.28 6.63 6.02
N ALA A 217 -0.99 6.24 6.05
CA ALA A 217 -2.11 7.16 5.87
C ALA A 217 -2.10 8.29 6.91
N GLY A 218 -1.90 7.94 8.18
CA GLY A 218 -1.75 8.92 9.27
C GLY A 218 -0.55 9.85 9.09
N VAL A 219 0.61 9.32 8.69
CA VAL A 219 1.81 10.13 8.41
C VAL A 219 1.62 11.03 7.19
N LEU A 220 0.97 10.53 6.14
CA LEU A 220 0.69 11.28 4.91
C LEU A 220 -0.16 12.52 5.22
N VAL A 221 -1.25 12.35 5.95
CA VAL A 221 -2.19 13.44 6.28
C VAL A 221 -1.71 14.29 7.45
N GLY A 222 -1.07 13.70 8.45
CA GLY A 222 -0.67 14.38 9.69
C GLY A 222 0.72 15.02 9.65
N LYS A 223 1.58 14.65 8.70
CA LYS A 223 2.94 15.20 8.57
C LYS A 223 3.27 15.63 7.15
N VAL A 224 3.19 14.73 6.17
CA VAL A 224 3.63 15.03 4.79
C VAL A 224 2.88 16.23 4.19
N LEU A 225 1.54 16.21 4.23
CA LEU A 225 0.74 17.32 3.71
C LEU A 225 0.90 18.63 4.52
N PRO A 226 0.83 18.61 5.87
CA PRO A 226 1.11 19.80 6.67
C PRO A 226 2.47 20.42 6.40
N ASP A 227 3.54 19.62 6.39
CA ASP A 227 4.90 20.08 6.13
C ASP A 227 5.02 20.68 4.72
N TYR A 228 4.31 20.13 3.73
CA TYR A 228 4.30 20.68 2.39
C TYR A 228 3.64 22.08 2.30
N PHE A 229 2.52 22.27 3.00
CA PHE A 229 1.74 23.52 2.95
C PHE A 229 2.21 24.59 3.95
N ASN A 230 2.88 24.21 5.04
CA ASN A 230 3.50 25.15 5.98
C ASN A 230 4.81 25.68 5.38
N LYS A 231 4.70 26.74 4.59
CA LYS A 231 5.84 27.52 4.08
C LYS A 231 6.40 28.45 5.15
#